data_AF-A0A1I1NEM2-F1
#
_entry.id   AF-A0A1I1NEM2-F1
#
_cell.length_a   1.000
_cell.length_b   1.000
_cell.length_c   1.000
_cell.angle_alpha   90.00
_cell.angle_beta   90.00
_cell.angle_gamma   90.00
#
_symmetry.space_group_name_H-M   'P 1'
#
loop_
_entity.id
_entity.type
_entity.pdbx_description
1 polymer ?
#
loop_
_entity_poly.entity_id
_entity_poly.type
_entity_poly.pdbx_seq_one_letter_code
_entity_poly.pdbx_strand_id
1 'polypeptide(L)'
;MLKKVLVLSLIIFYQIGYSQVGIGTSDPDPSSILDIKSSNSGILFPRVKLKSLSNTDPIKNPASGLIVYNVEEQNNVFKGFYFWNNNEWQEILYNPRRLGTRYNEDVKLIANDLIMASINRNNSISFGKEAEAEKNNSFAFGHYANSIGENSFAFGTNSKSIAPRSFAIGNNSLSNTIDSYAIGGDSNASGERAYAIGDGATTSANQSYAFGHGAMGLADNSYAIGYMAETRANNSYALGQLSKVLGDNSYALGTNAITNSNDTYAIGERANAKGNFSMVFGNFAKTNGVNAIAIGRDANANADNAVAIGTGSVATSPYSIVLGANADNNYKVGIGISDPSAKLHVNGSFRLTDGSQAEGKVLISDASGKASWEYLNSVQILKFTKTIDIRMINGNSNTILNIPIPSNSRPITKASSVYVTMENNVSDQVSIIWAKISEVDNLRLKLLNDGNDLIDESLKFFITIIPF
;
A
#
# COMPACT_ATOMS: atom_id res chain seq x y z
N MET A 1 -90.83 -78.65 -81.19
CA MET A 1 -89.43 -78.27 -81.45
C MET A 1 -89.08 -77.03 -80.62
N LEU A 2 -88.06 -77.17 -79.76
CA LEU A 2 -87.14 -76.17 -79.18
C LEU A 2 -87.57 -74.72 -78.81
N LYS A 3 -87.24 -74.42 -77.52
CA LYS A 3 -86.52 -73.22 -76.99
C LYS A 3 -87.34 -71.92 -76.85
N LYS A 4 -87.18 -71.05 -75.84
CA LYS A 4 -86.14 -70.82 -74.82
C LYS A 4 -86.73 -69.92 -73.70
N VAL A 5 -86.22 -70.12 -72.49
CA VAL A 5 -86.36 -69.24 -71.31
C VAL A 5 -85.66 -67.90 -71.54
N LEU A 6 -86.25 -66.79 -71.07
CA LEU A 6 -85.47 -65.63 -70.62
C LEU A 6 -86.16 -64.96 -69.42
N VAL A 7 -85.55 -65.14 -68.25
CA VAL A 7 -85.80 -64.39 -67.01
C VAL A 7 -85.04 -63.08 -67.13
N LEU A 8 -85.70 -61.93 -66.97
CA LEU A 8 -85.03 -60.64 -66.83
C LEU A 8 -85.12 -60.19 -65.38
N SER A 9 -84.01 -60.35 -64.67
CA SER A 9 -83.81 -59.97 -63.27
C SER A 9 -83.48 -58.47 -63.13
N LEU A 10 -84.14 -57.84 -62.17
CA LEU A 10 -83.93 -56.49 -61.68
C LEU A 10 -82.59 -56.42 -60.90
N ILE A 11 -81.71 -55.48 -61.24
CA ILE A 11 -80.54 -55.13 -60.41
C ILE A 11 -80.64 -53.65 -60.05
N ILE A 12 -81.01 -53.38 -58.80
CA ILE A 12 -80.93 -52.05 -58.17
C ILE A 12 -79.55 -51.99 -57.49
N PHE A 13 -78.66 -51.15 -58.02
CA PHE A 13 -77.40 -50.80 -57.35
C PHE A 13 -77.68 -49.73 -56.30
N TYR A 14 -77.55 -50.09 -55.02
CA TYR A 14 -77.46 -49.16 -53.90
C TYR A 14 -75.99 -48.72 -53.80
N GLN A 15 -75.64 -47.53 -54.28
CA GLN A 15 -74.37 -46.88 -53.91
C GLN A 15 -74.64 -45.88 -52.80
N ILE A 16 -74.09 -46.15 -51.62
CA ILE A 16 -74.03 -45.19 -50.51
C ILE A 16 -72.77 -44.35 -50.75
N GLY A 17 -72.91 -43.23 -51.46
CA GLY A 17 -71.87 -42.20 -51.50
C GLY A 17 -71.97 -41.39 -50.22
N TYR A 18 -70.92 -41.42 -49.38
CA TYR A 18 -70.80 -40.46 -48.28
C TYR A 18 -70.63 -39.07 -48.88
N SER A 19 -71.70 -38.27 -48.90
CA SER A 19 -71.62 -36.88 -49.33
C SER A 19 -71.02 -36.04 -48.22
N GLN A 20 -69.98 -35.29 -48.55
CA GLN A 20 -69.55 -34.13 -47.77
C GLN A 20 -70.71 -33.16 -47.55
N VAL A 21 -70.74 -32.52 -46.38
CA VAL A 21 -71.75 -31.53 -45.98
C VAL A 21 -71.17 -30.14 -46.25
N GLY A 22 -71.69 -29.47 -47.28
CA GLY A 22 -71.43 -28.05 -47.49
C GLY A 22 -72.54 -27.21 -46.86
N ILE A 23 -72.20 -26.24 -46.00
CA ILE A 23 -73.12 -25.21 -45.52
C ILE A 23 -72.68 -23.87 -46.10
N GLY A 24 -73.51 -23.29 -46.98
CA GLY A 24 -73.18 -22.05 -47.69
C GLY A 24 -72.18 -22.22 -48.85
N THR A 25 -71.88 -23.46 -49.24
CA THR A 25 -71.11 -23.80 -50.45
C THR A 25 -71.73 -25.03 -51.14
N SER A 26 -71.75 -25.04 -52.48
CA SER A 26 -72.14 -26.19 -53.29
C SER A 26 -70.96 -27.05 -53.74
N ASP A 27 -69.74 -26.56 -53.48
CA ASP A 27 -68.47 -27.25 -53.76
C ASP A 27 -67.66 -27.25 -52.46
N PRO A 28 -68.05 -28.08 -51.47
CA PRO A 28 -67.28 -28.22 -50.23
C PRO A 28 -65.89 -28.77 -50.53
N ASP A 29 -64.88 -28.26 -49.82
CA ASP A 29 -63.49 -28.68 -50.00
C ASP A 29 -63.37 -30.22 -49.89
N PRO A 30 -62.78 -30.92 -50.89
CA PRO A 30 -62.70 -32.39 -50.91
C PRO A 30 -61.99 -33.02 -49.71
N SER A 31 -61.22 -32.25 -48.94
CA SER A 31 -60.54 -32.70 -47.72
C SER A 31 -61.43 -32.67 -46.48
N SER A 32 -62.65 -32.15 -46.56
CA SER A 32 -63.54 -31.92 -45.42
C SER A 32 -64.82 -32.75 -45.49
N ILE A 33 -65.27 -33.27 -44.34
CA ILE A 33 -66.63 -33.82 -44.21
C ILE A 33 -67.66 -32.71 -44.01
N LEU A 34 -67.23 -31.56 -43.47
CA LEU A 34 -68.06 -30.39 -43.22
C LEU A 34 -67.28 -29.14 -43.63
N ASP A 35 -67.75 -28.46 -44.68
CA ASP A 35 -67.24 -27.15 -45.11
C ASP A 35 -68.32 -26.09 -44.88
N ILE A 36 -67.98 -25.00 -44.18
CA ILE A 36 -68.92 -23.93 -43.85
C ILE A 36 -68.38 -22.62 -44.41
N LYS A 37 -69.08 -22.07 -45.40
CA LYS A 37 -68.72 -20.80 -46.05
C LYS A 37 -69.78 -19.74 -45.78
N SER A 38 -69.38 -18.66 -45.11
CA SER A 38 -70.23 -17.47 -44.88
C SER A 38 -69.37 -16.21 -44.86
N SER A 39 -69.92 -15.10 -45.34
CA SER A 39 -69.25 -13.78 -45.35
C SER A 39 -69.58 -12.91 -44.13
N ASN A 40 -70.56 -13.30 -43.31
CA ASN A 40 -71.07 -12.48 -42.21
C ASN A 40 -71.52 -13.28 -40.97
N SER A 41 -71.47 -14.60 -41.01
CA SER A 41 -71.89 -15.49 -39.92
C SER A 41 -70.80 -16.51 -39.64
N GLY A 42 -70.70 -16.98 -38.39
CA GLY A 42 -69.73 -17.97 -37.97
C GLY A 42 -70.38 -19.21 -37.38
N ILE A 43 -69.56 -20.07 -36.79
CA ILE A 43 -70.01 -21.27 -36.07
C ILE A 43 -70.02 -20.97 -34.56
N LEU A 44 -71.16 -21.22 -33.91
CA LEU A 44 -71.22 -21.26 -32.46
C LEU A 44 -71.01 -22.71 -32.00
N PHE A 45 -69.83 -22.99 -31.45
CA PHE A 45 -69.56 -24.25 -30.76
C PHE A 45 -70.35 -24.33 -29.45
N PRO A 46 -70.57 -25.55 -28.90
CA PRO A 46 -71.23 -25.72 -27.61
C PRO A 46 -70.59 -24.85 -26.53
N ARG A 47 -71.40 -24.01 -25.90
CA ARG A 47 -70.98 -23.12 -24.81
C ARG A 47 -71.19 -23.80 -23.48
N VAL A 48 -70.13 -24.08 -22.76
CA VAL A 48 -70.17 -24.88 -21.52
C VAL A 48 -69.48 -24.16 -20.36
N LYS A 49 -69.75 -24.64 -19.14
CA LYS A 49 -69.13 -24.15 -17.90
C LYS A 49 -68.19 -25.24 -17.37
N LEU A 50 -66.94 -25.22 -17.81
CA LEU A 50 -65.94 -26.17 -17.34
C LEU A 50 -65.57 -25.84 -15.89
N LYS A 51 -65.33 -26.86 -15.07
CA LYS A 51 -64.92 -26.69 -13.66
C LYS A 51 -63.40 -26.69 -13.47
N SER A 52 -62.68 -27.50 -14.25
CA SER A 52 -61.20 -27.59 -14.28
C SER A 52 -60.76 -28.33 -15.55
N LEU A 53 -59.46 -28.30 -15.89
CA LEU A 53 -58.94 -28.98 -17.08
C LEU A 53 -59.12 -30.50 -17.05
N SER A 54 -59.02 -31.14 -15.88
CA SER A 54 -59.18 -32.59 -15.72
C SER A 54 -60.63 -33.04 -15.46
N ASN A 55 -61.57 -32.10 -15.34
CA ASN A 55 -62.96 -32.41 -15.04
C ASN A 55 -63.78 -32.52 -16.33
N THR A 56 -64.55 -33.60 -16.46
CA THR A 56 -65.39 -33.84 -17.64
C THR A 56 -66.73 -33.09 -17.58
N ASP A 57 -67.23 -32.67 -16.41
CA ASP A 57 -68.48 -31.90 -16.35
C ASP A 57 -68.37 -30.57 -17.13
N PRO A 58 -69.43 -30.18 -17.86
CA PRO A 58 -70.77 -30.79 -17.89
C PRO A 58 -70.93 -31.90 -18.94
N ILE A 59 -69.87 -32.27 -19.67
CA ILE A 59 -69.92 -33.22 -20.77
C ILE A 59 -69.45 -34.60 -20.29
N LYS A 60 -70.37 -35.53 -20.10
CA LYS A 60 -70.00 -36.90 -19.72
C LYS A 60 -69.28 -37.60 -20.88
N ASN A 61 -68.10 -38.14 -20.63
CA ASN A 61 -67.28 -38.89 -21.58
C ASN A 61 -67.00 -38.10 -22.89
N PRO A 62 -66.36 -36.93 -22.82
CA PRO A 62 -66.06 -36.14 -24.00
C PRO A 62 -65.14 -36.93 -24.95
N ALA A 63 -65.48 -36.92 -26.24
CA ALA A 63 -64.67 -37.59 -27.26
C ALA A 63 -63.37 -36.83 -27.51
N SER A 64 -62.29 -37.54 -27.86
CA SER A 64 -61.04 -36.88 -28.27
C SER A 64 -61.29 -35.99 -29.49
N GLY A 65 -60.80 -34.75 -29.45
CA GLY A 65 -61.03 -33.71 -30.45
C GLY A 65 -62.34 -32.92 -30.29
N LEU A 66 -63.17 -33.19 -29.27
CA LEU A 66 -64.41 -32.43 -29.04
C LEU A 66 -64.11 -30.98 -28.69
N ILE A 67 -64.57 -30.03 -29.50
CA ILE A 67 -64.37 -28.59 -29.30
C ILE A 67 -65.57 -27.94 -28.62
N VAL A 68 -65.30 -27.11 -27.61
CA VAL A 68 -66.29 -26.31 -26.88
C VAL A 68 -65.78 -24.88 -26.66
N TYR A 69 -66.69 -23.97 -26.36
CA TYR A 69 -66.33 -22.64 -25.84
C TYR A 69 -66.70 -22.56 -24.36
N ASN A 70 -65.71 -22.41 -23.50
CA ASN A 70 -65.95 -22.21 -22.07
C ASN A 70 -66.39 -20.76 -21.80
N VAL A 71 -67.50 -20.61 -21.08
CA VAL A 71 -68.12 -19.29 -20.84
C VAL A 71 -67.81 -18.68 -19.47
N GLU A 72 -67.15 -19.41 -18.58
CA GLU A 72 -66.93 -19.02 -17.19
C GLU A 72 -65.50 -19.32 -16.74
N GLU A 73 -64.93 -18.47 -15.90
CA GLU A 73 -63.58 -18.68 -15.36
C GLU A 73 -63.71 -19.37 -14.01
N GLN A 74 -63.12 -20.55 -13.87
CA GLN A 74 -63.15 -21.33 -12.63
C GLN A 74 -61.86 -22.16 -12.52
N ASN A 75 -61.22 -22.16 -11.35
CA ASN A 75 -59.95 -22.88 -11.13
C ASN A 75 -58.89 -22.56 -12.20
N ASN A 76 -58.55 -23.55 -13.04
CA ASN A 76 -57.55 -23.47 -14.11
C ASN A 76 -58.16 -23.42 -15.52
N VAL A 77 -59.47 -23.17 -15.65
CA VAL A 77 -60.14 -22.93 -16.95
C VAL A 77 -60.58 -21.47 -17.08
N PHE A 78 -60.29 -20.87 -18.23
CA PHE A 78 -60.61 -19.47 -18.57
C PHE A 78 -61.69 -19.41 -19.65
N LYS A 79 -62.22 -18.22 -19.93
CA LYS A 79 -63.12 -18.04 -21.08
C LYS A 79 -62.33 -18.19 -22.37
N GLY A 80 -62.73 -19.14 -23.20
CA GLY A 80 -62.01 -19.45 -24.43
C GLY A 80 -62.46 -20.75 -25.07
N PHE A 81 -61.88 -21.06 -26.21
CA PHE A 81 -62.09 -22.35 -26.86
C PHE A 81 -61.27 -23.44 -26.18
N TYR A 82 -61.83 -24.63 -26.04
CA TYR A 82 -61.17 -25.82 -25.52
C TYR A 82 -61.46 -27.02 -26.41
N PHE A 83 -60.53 -27.96 -26.49
CA PHE A 83 -60.80 -29.30 -27.00
C PHE A 83 -60.42 -30.37 -26.00
N TRP A 84 -61.13 -31.50 -26.01
CA TRP A 84 -60.78 -32.63 -25.16
C TRP A 84 -59.71 -33.50 -25.82
N ASN A 85 -58.61 -33.77 -25.12
CA ASN A 85 -57.56 -34.68 -25.57
C ASN A 85 -56.78 -35.24 -24.37
N ASN A 86 -56.23 -36.45 -24.47
CA ASN A 86 -55.40 -37.05 -23.42
C ASN A 86 -56.01 -37.00 -21.99
N ASN A 87 -57.33 -37.14 -21.87
CA ASN A 87 -58.10 -37.06 -20.62
C ASN A 87 -58.11 -35.66 -19.93
N GLU A 88 -57.92 -34.59 -20.69
CA GLU A 88 -58.03 -33.21 -20.20
C GLU A 88 -58.57 -32.25 -21.27
N TRP A 89 -59.13 -31.12 -20.82
CA TRP A 89 -59.46 -29.98 -21.66
C TRP A 89 -58.18 -29.19 -21.96
N GLN A 90 -57.89 -28.99 -23.24
CA GLN A 90 -56.77 -28.19 -23.72
C GLN A 90 -57.30 -26.91 -24.36
N GLU A 91 -56.80 -25.76 -23.91
CA GLU A 91 -57.21 -24.44 -24.41
C GLU A 91 -56.70 -24.20 -25.83
N ILE A 92 -57.56 -23.74 -26.73
CA ILE A 92 -57.23 -23.32 -28.09
C ILE A 92 -57.01 -21.81 -28.09
N LEU A 93 -55.73 -21.42 -28.02
CA LEU A 93 -55.22 -20.05 -28.19
C LEU A 93 -55.80 -18.98 -27.22
N TYR A 94 -55.01 -18.60 -26.21
CA TYR A 94 -55.18 -17.34 -25.44
C TYR A 94 -54.10 -16.30 -25.82
N ASN A 95 -54.52 -15.07 -26.10
CA ASN A 95 -53.71 -13.93 -26.58
C ASN A 95 -52.79 -13.33 -25.47
N PRO A 96 -51.69 -12.61 -25.78
CA PRO A 96 -50.34 -13.03 -25.44
C PRO A 96 -49.56 -11.84 -24.83
N ARG A 97 -49.89 -11.42 -23.62
CA ARG A 97 -49.14 -10.31 -22.95
C ARG A 97 -48.14 -10.76 -21.91
N ARG A 98 -47.94 -12.07 -21.77
CA ARG A 98 -47.01 -12.65 -20.80
C ARG A 98 -46.17 -13.71 -21.53
N LEU A 99 -44.87 -13.45 -21.69
CA LEU A 99 -43.89 -14.53 -21.87
C LEU A 99 -43.64 -15.13 -20.49
N GLY A 100 -43.95 -16.41 -20.31
CA GLY A 100 -43.64 -17.13 -19.08
C GLY A 100 -44.56 -18.32 -18.81
N THR A 101 -44.25 -19.05 -17.76
CA THR A 101 -45.00 -20.22 -17.28
C THR A 101 -45.90 -19.82 -16.11
N ARG A 102 -47.02 -20.52 -15.91
CA ARG A 102 -47.87 -20.36 -14.71
C ARG A 102 -47.60 -21.45 -13.65
N TYR A 103 -46.78 -22.42 -13.99
CA TYR A 103 -46.40 -23.56 -13.16
C TYR A 103 -44.93 -23.43 -12.76
N ASN A 104 -44.43 -24.27 -11.84
CA ASN A 104 -43.04 -24.28 -11.32
C ASN A 104 -41.99 -24.67 -12.39
N GLU A 105 -42.18 -24.23 -13.62
CA GLU A 105 -41.35 -24.49 -14.78
C GLU A 105 -40.52 -23.26 -15.09
N ASP A 106 -39.28 -23.48 -15.50
CA ASP A 106 -38.39 -22.40 -15.90
C ASP A 106 -38.84 -21.81 -17.24
N VAL A 107 -38.70 -20.50 -17.40
CA VAL A 107 -38.86 -19.84 -18.70
C VAL A 107 -37.54 -19.98 -19.43
N LYS A 108 -37.52 -20.74 -20.53
CA LYS A 108 -36.30 -20.99 -21.32
C LYS A 108 -36.41 -20.39 -22.72
N LEU A 109 -35.37 -19.67 -23.14
CA LEU A 109 -35.16 -19.29 -24.53
C LEU A 109 -34.26 -20.34 -25.18
N ILE A 110 -34.74 -21.01 -26.22
CA ILE A 110 -34.03 -22.11 -26.89
C ILE A 110 -33.70 -21.68 -28.32
N ALA A 111 -32.46 -21.90 -28.74
CA ALA A 111 -32.02 -21.75 -30.12
C ALA A 111 -31.11 -22.92 -30.50
N ASN A 112 -31.37 -23.57 -31.63
CA ASN A 112 -30.62 -24.76 -32.09
C ASN A 112 -30.53 -25.86 -31.01
N ASP A 113 -31.66 -26.17 -30.36
CA ASP A 113 -31.77 -27.15 -29.26
C ASP A 113 -30.92 -26.86 -28.02
N LEU A 114 -30.36 -25.65 -27.92
CA LEU A 114 -29.57 -25.19 -26.77
C LEU A 114 -30.32 -24.11 -26.00
N ILE A 115 -30.25 -24.17 -24.66
CA ILE A 115 -30.79 -23.13 -23.79
C ILE A 115 -29.88 -21.90 -23.88
N MET A 116 -30.42 -20.81 -24.41
CA MET A 116 -29.74 -19.51 -24.54
C MET A 116 -30.04 -18.59 -23.37
N ALA A 117 -31.18 -18.75 -22.72
CA ALA A 117 -31.49 -18.03 -21.49
C ALA A 117 -32.44 -18.84 -20.64
N SER A 118 -32.35 -18.68 -19.33
CA SER A 118 -33.33 -19.23 -18.40
C SER A 118 -33.69 -18.23 -17.31
N ILE A 119 -34.95 -18.19 -16.93
CA ILE A 119 -35.42 -17.57 -15.69
C ILE A 119 -36.11 -18.68 -14.90
N ASN A 120 -35.57 -19.02 -13.75
CA ASN A 120 -36.07 -20.12 -12.93
C ASN A 120 -36.85 -19.61 -11.71
N ARG A 121 -37.50 -20.55 -11.01
CA ARG A 121 -38.29 -20.26 -9.80
C ARG A 121 -37.50 -19.70 -8.61
N ASN A 122 -36.18 -19.81 -8.64
CA ASN A 122 -35.29 -19.33 -7.57
C ASN A 122 -34.92 -17.84 -7.79
N ASN A 123 -35.61 -17.14 -8.68
CA ASN A 123 -35.25 -15.80 -9.18
C ASN A 123 -33.88 -15.75 -9.87
N SER A 124 -33.35 -16.89 -10.32
CA SER A 124 -32.07 -16.94 -10.99
C SER A 124 -32.25 -16.71 -12.49
N ILE A 125 -31.30 -16.00 -13.08
CA ILE A 125 -31.33 -15.63 -14.49
C ILE A 125 -30.01 -16.07 -15.12
N SER A 126 -30.09 -16.86 -16.19
CA SER A 126 -28.94 -17.15 -17.04
C SER A 126 -29.16 -16.67 -18.47
N PHE A 127 -28.10 -16.19 -19.13
CA PHE A 127 -28.11 -15.81 -20.53
C PHE A 127 -26.77 -16.12 -21.19
N GLY A 128 -26.79 -16.73 -22.37
CA GLY A 128 -25.62 -17.26 -23.06
C GLY A 128 -25.68 -18.78 -23.18
N LYS A 129 -25.07 -19.30 -24.25
CA LYS A 129 -24.94 -20.74 -24.44
C LYS A 129 -24.20 -21.35 -23.24
N GLU A 130 -24.81 -22.36 -22.62
CA GLU A 130 -24.25 -23.08 -21.46
C GLU A 130 -23.98 -22.17 -20.25
N ALA A 131 -24.73 -21.07 -20.12
CA ALA A 131 -24.73 -20.23 -18.91
C ALA A 131 -25.66 -20.82 -17.83
N GLU A 132 -25.18 -20.94 -16.60
CA GLU A 132 -25.89 -21.57 -15.49
C GLU A 132 -25.97 -20.66 -14.27
N ALA A 133 -27.19 -20.44 -13.77
CA ALA A 133 -27.46 -19.72 -12.53
C ALA A 133 -28.21 -20.66 -11.57
N GLU A 134 -27.48 -21.36 -10.70
CA GLU A 134 -27.95 -22.57 -10.02
C GLU A 134 -28.75 -22.31 -8.72
N LYS A 135 -28.35 -21.30 -7.94
CA LYS A 135 -28.92 -21.01 -6.61
C LYS A 135 -29.76 -19.75 -6.60
N ASN A 136 -30.46 -19.50 -5.49
CA ASN A 136 -31.40 -18.38 -5.36
C ASN A 136 -30.76 -17.04 -5.71
N ASN A 137 -31.48 -16.24 -6.48
CA ASN A 137 -31.12 -14.89 -6.88
C ASN A 137 -29.73 -14.80 -7.55
N SER A 138 -29.26 -15.89 -8.16
CA SER A 138 -27.99 -15.89 -8.90
C SER A 138 -28.17 -15.36 -10.33
N PHE A 139 -27.12 -14.76 -10.87
CA PHE A 139 -27.15 -14.20 -12.22
C PHE A 139 -25.93 -14.65 -13.01
N ALA A 140 -26.15 -15.25 -14.18
CA ALA A 140 -25.09 -15.68 -15.08
C ALA A 140 -25.28 -15.09 -16.48
N PHE A 141 -24.26 -14.44 -17.04
CA PHE A 141 -24.31 -13.90 -18.40
C PHE A 141 -23.01 -14.16 -19.16
N GLY A 142 -23.08 -14.88 -20.28
CA GLY A 142 -21.93 -15.18 -21.14
C GLY A 142 -21.83 -16.67 -21.48
N HIS A 143 -21.06 -17.00 -22.51
CA HIS A 143 -20.80 -18.39 -22.89
C HIS A 143 -20.07 -19.11 -21.75
N TYR A 144 -20.62 -20.20 -21.21
CA TYR A 144 -20.07 -20.91 -20.03
C TYR A 144 -20.00 -20.09 -18.73
N ALA A 145 -20.79 -19.01 -18.58
CA ALA A 145 -20.84 -18.28 -17.31
C ALA A 145 -21.58 -19.10 -16.25
N ASN A 146 -20.95 -19.35 -15.09
CA ASN A 146 -21.52 -20.18 -14.01
C ASN A 146 -21.63 -19.38 -12.71
N SER A 147 -22.85 -19.14 -12.27
CA SER A 147 -23.19 -18.52 -10.99
C SER A 147 -23.80 -19.58 -10.07
N ILE A 148 -22.95 -20.20 -9.25
CA ILE A 148 -23.28 -21.38 -8.43
C ILE A 148 -23.72 -20.97 -7.02
N GLY A 149 -23.23 -19.85 -6.49
CA GLY A 149 -23.55 -19.40 -5.14
C GLY A 149 -24.93 -18.76 -5.00
N GLU A 150 -25.52 -18.79 -3.80
CA GLU A 150 -26.71 -17.97 -3.51
C GLU A 150 -26.36 -16.47 -3.60
N ASN A 151 -27.22 -15.67 -4.23
CA ASN A 151 -26.97 -14.24 -4.50
C ASN A 151 -25.64 -13.98 -5.24
N SER A 152 -25.14 -14.95 -6.00
CA SER A 152 -23.89 -14.79 -6.78
C SER A 152 -24.14 -14.11 -8.12
N PHE A 153 -23.08 -13.55 -8.71
CA PHE A 153 -23.15 -12.88 -10.01
C PHE A 153 -21.94 -13.26 -10.85
N ALA A 154 -22.16 -13.82 -12.04
CA ALA A 154 -21.13 -14.17 -13.02
C ALA A 154 -21.42 -13.50 -14.36
N PHE A 155 -20.50 -12.68 -14.87
CA PHE A 155 -20.63 -12.02 -16.18
C PHE A 155 -19.34 -12.13 -16.99
N GLY A 156 -19.40 -12.81 -18.14
CA GLY A 156 -18.26 -13.01 -19.03
C GLY A 156 -18.18 -14.44 -19.54
N THR A 157 -17.37 -14.65 -20.58
CA THR A 157 -17.15 -16.02 -21.08
C THR A 157 -16.37 -16.83 -20.04
N ASN A 158 -16.90 -17.98 -19.63
CA ASN A 158 -16.29 -18.86 -18.62
C ASN A 158 -16.05 -18.17 -17.25
N SER A 159 -16.78 -17.09 -16.93
CA SER A 159 -16.75 -16.47 -15.59
C SER A 159 -17.42 -17.38 -14.56
N LYS A 160 -16.83 -17.52 -13.36
CA LYS A 160 -17.33 -18.43 -12.32
C LYS A 160 -17.47 -17.72 -10.98
N SER A 161 -18.67 -17.76 -10.43
CA SER A 161 -19.01 -17.23 -9.11
C SER A 161 -19.55 -18.38 -8.24
N ILE A 162 -18.68 -18.98 -7.43
CA ILE A 162 -18.93 -20.32 -6.86
C ILE A 162 -19.67 -20.27 -5.52
N ALA A 163 -19.23 -19.41 -4.61
CA ALA A 163 -19.73 -19.35 -3.24
C ALA A 163 -20.82 -18.28 -3.05
N PRO A 164 -21.57 -18.29 -1.92
CA PRO A 164 -22.61 -17.29 -1.68
C PRO A 164 -22.07 -15.86 -1.73
N ARG A 165 -22.85 -14.94 -2.33
CA ARG A 165 -22.52 -13.51 -2.48
C ARG A 165 -21.18 -13.23 -3.17
N SER A 166 -20.63 -14.22 -3.89
CA SER A 166 -19.47 -14.03 -4.76
C SER A 166 -19.84 -13.23 -6.00
N PHE A 167 -18.87 -12.55 -6.60
CA PHE A 167 -19.08 -11.67 -7.73
C PHE A 167 -17.93 -11.76 -8.74
N ALA A 168 -18.20 -12.29 -9.93
CA ALA A 168 -17.21 -12.51 -10.98
C ALA A 168 -17.60 -11.76 -12.27
N ILE A 169 -16.71 -10.89 -12.78
CA ILE A 169 -16.87 -10.22 -14.08
C ILE A 169 -15.58 -10.33 -14.89
N GLY A 170 -15.64 -10.91 -16.08
CA GLY A 170 -14.52 -11.01 -17.01
C GLY A 170 -14.42 -12.38 -17.68
N ASN A 171 -13.63 -12.48 -18.75
CA ASN A 171 -13.34 -13.78 -19.34
C ASN A 171 -12.51 -14.61 -18.34
N ASN A 172 -12.95 -15.83 -18.02
CA ASN A 172 -12.28 -16.72 -17.05
C ASN A 172 -12.14 -16.17 -15.62
N SER A 173 -12.84 -15.08 -15.25
CA SER A 173 -12.79 -14.55 -13.89
C SER A 173 -13.34 -15.59 -12.89
N LEU A 174 -12.69 -15.80 -11.77
CA LEU A 174 -13.05 -16.79 -10.75
C LEU A 174 -13.20 -16.15 -9.37
N SER A 175 -14.40 -16.23 -8.80
CA SER A 175 -14.71 -15.84 -7.43
C SER A 175 -15.15 -17.09 -6.66
N ASN A 176 -14.23 -17.68 -5.90
CA ASN A 176 -14.38 -19.05 -5.37
C ASN A 176 -15.04 -19.11 -3.99
N THR A 177 -14.92 -18.05 -3.20
CA THR A 177 -15.22 -18.03 -1.75
C THR A 177 -16.29 -17.01 -1.40
N ILE A 178 -16.86 -17.13 -0.19
CA ILE A 178 -17.95 -16.27 0.25
C ILE A 178 -17.52 -14.80 0.26
N ASP A 179 -18.41 -13.91 -0.20
CA ASP A 179 -18.17 -12.46 -0.29
C ASP A 179 -16.93 -12.06 -1.10
N SER A 180 -16.41 -12.92 -1.98
CA SER A 180 -15.26 -12.61 -2.84
C SER A 180 -15.68 -11.86 -4.11
N TYR A 181 -14.76 -11.08 -4.68
CA TYR A 181 -14.97 -10.28 -5.88
C TYR A 181 -13.80 -10.46 -6.85
N ALA A 182 -14.06 -10.96 -8.05
CA ALA A 182 -13.09 -11.12 -9.12
C ALA A 182 -13.55 -10.33 -10.36
N ILE A 183 -12.87 -9.22 -10.69
CA ILE A 183 -13.25 -8.33 -11.78
C ILE A 183 -12.06 -8.12 -12.71
N GLY A 184 -12.10 -8.69 -13.92
CA GLY A 184 -11.02 -8.66 -14.91
C GLY A 184 -10.88 -10.01 -15.61
N GLY A 185 -10.30 -10.00 -16.82
CA GLY A 185 -9.91 -11.23 -17.51
C GLY A 185 -8.94 -12.04 -16.64
N ASP A 186 -9.16 -13.35 -16.51
CA ASP A 186 -8.32 -14.25 -15.71
C ASP A 186 -8.12 -13.84 -14.23
N SER A 187 -8.94 -12.92 -13.71
CA SER A 187 -8.91 -12.52 -12.30
C SER A 187 -9.35 -13.67 -11.39
N ASN A 188 -8.71 -13.83 -10.23
CA ASN A 188 -8.97 -14.96 -9.32
C ASN A 188 -9.00 -14.51 -7.85
N ALA A 189 -10.19 -14.53 -7.25
CA ALA A 189 -10.41 -14.29 -5.84
C ALA A 189 -10.76 -15.61 -5.12
N SER A 190 -9.78 -16.20 -4.44
CA SER A 190 -9.92 -17.51 -3.78
C SER A 190 -9.86 -17.50 -2.25
N GLY A 191 -9.69 -16.34 -1.62
CA GLY A 191 -9.81 -16.18 -0.16
C GLY A 191 -11.15 -15.57 0.25
N GLU A 192 -11.64 -15.83 1.47
CA GLU A 192 -12.91 -15.26 1.97
C GLU A 192 -12.83 -13.72 2.01
N ARG A 193 -13.87 -13.03 1.53
CA ARG A 193 -13.90 -11.55 1.41
C ARG A 193 -12.70 -10.97 0.64
N ALA A 194 -12.12 -11.73 -0.29
CA ALA A 194 -11.00 -11.27 -1.09
C ALA A 194 -11.46 -10.52 -2.36
N TYR A 195 -10.67 -9.54 -2.80
CA TYR A 195 -10.97 -8.67 -3.93
C TYR A 195 -9.82 -8.70 -4.94
N ALA A 196 -10.03 -9.33 -6.09
CA ALA A 196 -9.09 -9.37 -7.22
C ALA A 196 -9.66 -8.54 -8.38
N ILE A 197 -9.17 -7.31 -8.57
CA ILE A 197 -9.68 -6.37 -9.56
C ILE A 197 -8.56 -5.96 -10.52
N GLY A 198 -8.63 -6.42 -11.75
CA GLY A 198 -7.66 -6.25 -12.81
C GLY A 198 -7.47 -7.53 -13.62
N ASP A 199 -7.02 -7.40 -14.86
CA ASP A 199 -6.66 -8.55 -15.69
C ASP A 199 -5.51 -9.35 -15.04
N GLY A 200 -5.70 -10.64 -14.81
CA GLY A 200 -4.78 -11.53 -14.10
C GLY A 200 -4.59 -11.21 -12.60
N ALA A 201 -5.36 -10.29 -12.01
CA ALA A 201 -5.28 -9.99 -10.58
C ALA A 201 -5.63 -11.23 -9.75
N THR A 202 -4.84 -11.54 -8.72
CA THR A 202 -5.00 -12.76 -7.92
C THR A 202 -4.95 -12.45 -6.43
N THR A 203 -5.92 -13.01 -5.70
CA THR A 203 -5.93 -13.00 -4.24
C THR A 203 -6.19 -14.39 -3.70
N SER A 204 -5.28 -14.93 -2.87
CA SER A 204 -5.35 -16.31 -2.37
C SER A 204 -5.70 -16.45 -0.89
N ALA A 205 -5.68 -15.36 -0.14
CA ALA A 205 -5.81 -15.33 1.32
C ALA A 205 -7.04 -14.53 1.78
N ASN A 206 -7.42 -14.66 3.05
CA ASN A 206 -8.64 -14.05 3.55
C ASN A 206 -8.49 -12.53 3.69
N GLN A 207 -9.54 -11.79 3.34
CA GLN A 207 -9.55 -10.32 3.39
C GLN A 207 -8.35 -9.71 2.67
N SER A 208 -7.91 -10.34 1.58
CA SER A 208 -6.81 -9.85 0.75
C SER A 208 -7.32 -9.08 -0.45
N TYR A 209 -6.53 -8.12 -0.92
CA TYR A 209 -6.92 -7.14 -1.91
C TYR A 209 -5.83 -7.02 -2.98
N ALA A 210 -6.17 -7.27 -4.24
CA ALA A 210 -5.31 -7.06 -5.40
C ALA A 210 -6.01 -6.14 -6.39
N PHE A 211 -5.46 -4.95 -6.62
CA PHE A 211 -6.01 -3.94 -7.52
C PHE A 211 -4.97 -3.55 -8.58
N GLY A 212 -5.15 -4.00 -9.82
CA GLY A 212 -4.26 -3.73 -10.95
C GLY A 212 -3.99 -4.97 -11.80
N HIS A 213 -3.54 -4.77 -13.04
CA HIS A 213 -3.17 -5.88 -13.93
C HIS A 213 -2.04 -6.71 -13.30
N GLY A 214 -2.30 -8.01 -13.08
CA GLY A 214 -1.39 -8.96 -12.46
C GLY A 214 -1.05 -8.67 -11.00
N ALA A 215 -1.82 -7.83 -10.29
CA ALA A 215 -1.60 -7.59 -8.86
C ALA A 215 -1.87 -8.87 -8.04
N MET A 216 -1.11 -9.06 -6.95
CA MET A 216 -1.11 -10.31 -6.16
C MET A 216 -1.21 -10.04 -4.66
N GLY A 217 -2.39 -10.27 -4.06
CA GLY A 217 -2.63 -10.22 -2.61
C GLY A 217 -2.66 -11.63 -2.02
N LEU A 218 -1.52 -12.13 -1.52
CA LEU A 218 -1.32 -13.56 -1.24
C LEU A 218 -1.39 -13.94 0.25
N ALA A 219 -1.57 -12.97 1.14
CA ALA A 219 -1.58 -13.15 2.59
C ALA A 219 -2.78 -12.47 3.27
N ASP A 220 -3.07 -12.81 4.52
CA ASP A 220 -4.28 -12.34 5.18
C ASP A 220 -4.21 -10.82 5.45
N ASN A 221 -5.33 -10.11 5.23
CA ASN A 221 -5.40 -8.65 5.37
C ASN A 221 -4.33 -7.91 4.53
N SER A 222 -3.93 -8.49 3.40
CA SER A 222 -2.91 -7.90 2.51
C SER A 222 -3.51 -7.01 1.43
N TYR A 223 -2.79 -5.96 1.05
CA TYR A 223 -3.16 -5.04 -0.01
C TYR A 223 -2.04 -4.95 -1.05
N ALA A 224 -2.34 -5.27 -2.30
CA ALA A 224 -1.43 -5.14 -3.43
C ALA A 224 -2.11 -4.27 -4.51
N ILE A 225 -1.69 -3.01 -4.62
CA ILE A 225 -2.34 -1.99 -5.47
C ILE A 225 -1.32 -1.44 -6.45
N GLY A 226 -1.50 -1.73 -7.74
CA GLY A 226 -0.63 -1.31 -8.83
C GLY A 226 -0.37 -2.43 -9.85
N TYR A 227 0.14 -2.08 -11.04
CA TYR A 227 0.55 -3.06 -12.04
C TYR A 227 1.60 -4.01 -11.45
N MET A 228 1.29 -5.31 -11.40
CA MET A 228 2.17 -6.36 -10.87
C MET A 228 2.66 -6.10 -9.43
N ALA A 229 1.88 -5.38 -8.60
CA ALA A 229 2.18 -5.23 -7.17
C ALA A 229 1.97 -6.57 -6.44
N GLU A 230 2.79 -6.88 -5.44
CA GLU A 230 2.77 -8.19 -4.77
C GLU A 230 2.91 -8.06 -3.25
N THR A 231 1.95 -8.58 -2.50
CA THR A 231 2.00 -8.66 -1.03
C THR A 231 1.89 -10.12 -0.59
N ARG A 232 2.97 -10.66 -0.02
CA ARG A 232 3.06 -12.04 0.48
C ARG A 232 2.99 -12.15 2.01
N ALA A 233 2.75 -11.03 2.69
CA ALA A 233 2.82 -10.94 4.13
C ALA A 233 1.54 -10.39 4.73
N ASN A 234 1.25 -10.78 5.97
CA ASN A 234 0.00 -10.46 6.64
C ASN A 234 -0.03 -8.99 7.05
N ASN A 235 -1.23 -8.41 7.08
CA ASN A 235 -1.48 -7.02 7.54
C ASN A 235 -0.58 -5.98 6.84
N SER A 236 -0.34 -6.17 5.54
CA SER A 236 0.72 -5.46 4.81
C SER A 236 0.23 -4.84 3.50
N TYR A 237 0.98 -3.85 3.00
CA TYR A 237 0.54 -2.96 1.92
C TYR A 237 1.66 -2.71 0.90
N ALA A 238 1.50 -3.24 -0.31
CA ALA A 238 2.30 -2.92 -1.49
C ALA A 238 1.50 -1.95 -2.38
N LEU A 239 1.88 -0.67 -2.41
CA LEU A 239 1.21 0.39 -3.16
C LEU A 239 2.17 0.98 -4.20
N GLY A 240 2.01 0.60 -5.47
CA GLY A 240 2.83 1.07 -6.58
C GLY A 240 3.12 -0.04 -7.59
N GLN A 241 3.46 0.37 -8.82
CA GLN A 241 3.87 -0.58 -9.88
C GLN A 241 5.05 -1.42 -9.40
N LEU A 242 4.95 -2.75 -9.50
CA LEU A 242 6.00 -3.70 -9.12
C LEU A 242 6.46 -3.56 -7.64
N SER A 243 5.66 -2.93 -6.79
CA SER A 243 5.93 -2.86 -5.35
C SER A 243 5.79 -4.26 -4.73
N LYS A 244 6.61 -4.57 -3.73
CA LYS A 244 6.69 -5.91 -3.16
C LYS A 244 6.85 -5.90 -1.65
N VAL A 245 5.98 -6.63 -0.95
CA VAL A 245 6.06 -6.79 0.50
C VAL A 245 6.18 -8.27 0.87
N LEU A 246 7.26 -8.61 1.59
CA LEU A 246 7.60 -9.97 2.01
C LEU A 246 7.58 -10.19 3.53
N GLY A 247 7.62 -9.13 4.33
CA GLY A 247 7.56 -9.21 5.80
C GLY A 247 6.23 -8.70 6.34
N ASP A 248 5.79 -9.27 7.46
CA ASP A 248 4.49 -8.95 8.09
C ASP A 248 4.45 -7.51 8.61
N ASN A 249 3.24 -6.95 8.74
CA ASN A 249 2.98 -5.59 9.22
C ASN A 249 3.80 -4.50 8.50
N SER A 250 4.05 -4.69 7.21
CA SER A 250 5.00 -3.86 6.45
C SER A 250 4.35 -3.12 5.28
N TYR A 251 5.01 -2.05 4.86
CA TYR A 251 4.46 -1.07 3.93
C TYR A 251 5.50 -0.71 2.86
N ALA A 252 5.26 -1.09 1.61
CA ALA A 252 6.06 -0.67 0.45
C ALA A 252 5.23 0.30 -0.42
N LEU A 253 5.58 1.58 -0.40
CA LEU A 253 4.87 2.65 -1.11
C LEU A 253 5.79 3.28 -2.16
N GLY A 254 5.55 2.96 -3.44
CA GLY A 254 6.31 3.49 -4.57
C GLY A 254 6.58 2.43 -5.63
N THR A 255 6.91 2.89 -6.84
CA THR A 255 7.28 2.01 -7.95
C THR A 255 8.53 1.20 -7.58
N ASN A 256 8.46 -0.12 -7.67
CA ASN A 256 9.53 -1.05 -7.24
C ASN A 256 9.97 -0.89 -5.78
N ALA A 257 9.16 -0.31 -4.89
CA ALA A 257 9.47 -0.29 -3.45
C ALA A 257 9.40 -1.72 -2.88
N ILE A 258 10.33 -2.09 -2.01
CA ILE A 258 10.44 -3.44 -1.46
C ILE A 258 10.64 -3.42 0.06
N THR A 259 9.86 -4.24 0.78
CA THR A 259 10.13 -4.63 2.16
C THR A 259 10.45 -6.12 2.24
N ASN A 260 11.59 -6.48 2.85
CA ASN A 260 12.06 -7.87 2.96
C ASN A 260 11.95 -8.44 4.39
N SER A 261 11.45 -7.66 5.33
CA SER A 261 11.48 -7.98 6.76
C SER A 261 10.27 -7.41 7.47
N ASN A 262 10.02 -7.87 8.70
CA ASN A 262 8.80 -7.56 9.44
C ASN A 262 8.85 -6.15 10.03
N ASP A 263 7.66 -5.55 10.15
CA ASP A 263 7.43 -4.25 10.77
C ASP A 263 8.23 -3.12 10.09
N THR A 264 8.31 -3.14 8.75
CA THR A 264 9.13 -2.20 7.98
C THR A 264 8.33 -1.24 7.12
N TYR A 265 8.95 -0.08 6.82
CA TYR A 265 8.40 0.93 5.92
C TYR A 265 9.41 1.23 4.82
N ALA A 266 9.01 1.12 3.56
CA ALA A 266 9.78 1.51 2.38
C ALA A 266 8.96 2.46 1.51
N ILE A 267 9.24 3.75 1.60
CA ILE A 267 8.51 4.81 0.90
C ILE A 267 9.42 5.52 -0.09
N GLY A 268 9.14 5.38 -1.39
CA GLY A 268 9.93 5.96 -2.49
C GLY A 268 10.11 4.97 -3.65
N GLU A 269 10.44 5.48 -4.84
CA GLU A 269 10.78 4.62 -5.98
C GLU A 269 12.05 3.81 -5.65
N ARG A 270 11.97 2.48 -5.79
CA ARG A 270 13.04 1.55 -5.43
C ARG A 270 13.56 1.67 -3.99
N ALA A 271 12.76 2.22 -3.06
CA ALA A 271 13.07 2.16 -1.64
C ALA A 271 13.15 0.69 -1.17
N ASN A 272 14.16 0.34 -0.37
CA ASN A 272 14.41 -1.05 0.00
C ASN A 272 14.70 -1.22 1.50
N ALA A 273 13.69 -1.66 2.26
CA ALA A 273 13.84 -1.95 3.68
C ALA A 273 14.17 -3.43 3.91
N LYS A 274 15.41 -3.73 4.35
CA LYS A 274 15.87 -5.12 4.55
C LYS A 274 16.07 -5.55 6.00
N GLY A 275 16.16 -4.62 6.94
CA GLY A 275 16.25 -4.98 8.36
C GLY A 275 14.87 -4.97 9.02
N ASN A 276 14.63 -5.84 10.00
CA ASN A 276 13.42 -5.79 10.81
C ASN A 276 13.28 -4.41 11.49
N PHE A 277 12.04 -3.92 11.63
CA PHE A 277 11.72 -2.62 12.24
C PHE A 277 12.36 -1.40 11.55
N SER A 278 12.89 -1.57 10.34
CA SER A 278 13.60 -0.51 9.64
C SER A 278 12.66 0.42 8.87
N MET A 279 13.09 1.67 8.74
CA MET A 279 12.34 2.72 8.07
C MET A 279 13.16 3.33 6.95
N VAL A 280 12.59 3.37 5.75
CA VAL A 280 13.22 3.89 4.53
C VAL A 280 12.28 4.91 3.89
N PHE A 281 12.75 6.15 3.75
CA PHE A 281 12.02 7.25 3.12
C PHE A 281 12.91 7.94 2.09
N GLY A 282 12.70 7.68 0.81
CA GLY A 282 13.43 8.30 -0.30
C GLY A 282 13.64 7.35 -1.48
N ASN A 283 13.75 7.92 -2.69
CA ASN A 283 14.03 7.13 -3.89
C ASN A 283 15.42 6.47 -3.77
N PHE A 284 15.53 5.18 -4.11
CA PHE A 284 16.75 4.38 -3.99
C PHE A 284 17.33 4.28 -2.56
N ALA A 285 16.63 4.78 -1.55
CA ALA A 285 17.06 4.68 -0.16
C ALA A 285 16.99 3.23 0.33
N LYS A 286 17.83 2.87 1.30
CA LYS A 286 17.98 1.49 1.73
C LYS A 286 18.41 1.37 3.20
N THR A 287 17.85 0.38 3.88
CA THR A 287 18.34 -0.11 5.17
C THR A 287 18.82 -1.56 5.00
N ASN A 288 19.92 -1.91 5.65
CA ASN A 288 20.33 -3.31 5.84
C ASN A 288 20.27 -3.73 7.32
N GLY A 289 20.46 -2.80 8.26
CA GLY A 289 20.45 -3.10 9.69
C GLY A 289 19.06 -3.16 10.30
N VAL A 290 18.93 -3.93 11.39
CA VAL A 290 17.74 -3.97 12.24
C VAL A 290 17.56 -2.61 12.94
N ASN A 291 16.32 -2.14 13.09
CA ASN A 291 16.00 -0.81 13.64
C ASN A 291 16.65 0.37 12.91
N ALA A 292 17.18 0.16 11.69
CA ALA A 292 17.88 1.19 10.96
C ALA A 292 16.91 2.18 10.29
N ILE A 293 17.34 3.42 10.13
CA ILE A 293 16.54 4.49 9.53
C ILE A 293 17.34 5.13 8.40
N ALA A 294 16.79 5.13 7.18
CA ALA A 294 17.37 5.81 6.02
C ALA A 294 16.37 6.83 5.46
N ILE A 295 16.74 8.12 5.48
CA ILE A 295 15.87 9.21 5.01
C ILE A 295 16.64 10.06 4.00
N GLY A 296 16.15 10.14 2.76
CA GLY A 296 16.76 10.88 1.66
C GLY A 296 17.06 9.99 0.46
N ARG A 297 17.10 10.57 -0.75
CA ARG A 297 17.44 9.83 -1.97
C ARG A 297 18.82 9.16 -1.82
N ASP A 298 18.95 7.88 -2.14
CA ASP A 298 20.20 7.10 -1.98
C ASP A 298 20.76 7.02 -0.54
N ALA A 299 19.98 7.35 0.50
CA ALA A 299 20.42 7.18 1.88
C ALA A 299 20.58 5.69 2.23
N ASN A 300 21.67 5.32 2.92
CA ASN A 300 22.02 3.94 3.23
C ASN A 300 22.33 3.77 4.72
N ALA A 301 21.43 3.14 5.48
CA ALA A 301 21.69 2.74 6.86
C ALA A 301 22.07 1.25 6.92
N ASN A 302 23.38 0.97 6.91
CA ASN A 302 23.95 -0.35 6.68
C ASN A 302 24.13 -1.20 7.95
N ALA A 303 24.10 -0.58 9.13
CA ALA A 303 24.30 -1.27 10.41
C ALA A 303 23.08 -1.18 11.32
N ASP A 304 23.03 -2.05 12.32
CA ASP A 304 21.93 -2.11 13.27
C ASP A 304 21.82 -0.83 14.10
N ASN A 305 20.60 -0.33 14.28
CA ASN A 305 20.28 0.91 14.96
C ASN A 305 20.98 2.15 14.35
N ALA A 306 21.47 2.05 13.12
CA ALA A 306 22.10 3.16 12.41
C ALA A 306 21.04 4.06 11.77
N VAL A 307 21.30 5.37 11.78
CA VAL A 307 20.43 6.38 11.20
C VAL A 307 21.23 7.16 10.14
N ALA A 308 20.78 7.12 8.89
CA ALA A 308 21.33 7.86 7.77
C ALA A 308 20.28 8.87 7.29
N ILE A 309 20.52 10.17 7.51
CA ILE A 309 19.60 11.24 7.07
C ILE A 309 20.34 12.16 6.11
N GLY A 310 19.82 12.31 4.91
CA GLY A 310 20.37 13.14 3.84
C GLY A 310 20.56 12.33 2.56
N THR A 311 20.52 13.02 1.42
CA THR A 311 20.75 12.39 0.10
C THR A 311 22.14 11.74 0.07
N GLY A 312 22.26 10.47 -0.27
CA GLY A 312 23.54 9.76 -0.30
C GLY A 312 24.27 9.64 1.04
N SER A 313 23.57 9.86 2.17
CA SER A 313 24.11 9.60 3.51
C SER A 313 24.38 8.12 3.71
N VAL A 314 25.45 7.76 4.41
CA VAL A 314 25.81 6.35 4.65
C VAL A 314 26.20 6.14 6.11
N ALA A 315 25.39 5.40 6.87
CA ALA A 315 25.68 5.03 8.24
C ALA A 315 26.12 3.55 8.31
N THR A 316 27.41 3.31 8.55
CA THR A 316 28.02 1.96 8.53
C THR A 316 28.32 1.38 9.91
N SER A 317 28.21 2.18 10.97
CA SER A 317 28.52 1.75 12.33
C SER A 317 27.22 1.52 13.12
N PRO A 318 27.14 0.46 13.95
CA PRO A 318 25.99 0.26 14.82
C PRO A 318 25.77 1.47 15.74
N TYR A 319 24.51 1.79 16.03
CA TYR A 319 24.12 2.92 16.90
C TYR A 319 24.63 4.31 16.44
N SER A 320 25.06 4.44 15.18
CA SER A 320 25.54 5.72 14.65
C SER A 320 24.43 6.54 14.01
N ILE A 321 24.55 7.86 14.08
CA ILE A 321 23.71 8.80 13.35
C ILE A 321 24.61 9.58 12.39
N VAL A 322 24.32 9.50 11.10
CA VAL A 322 24.99 10.25 10.03
C VAL A 322 24.00 11.23 9.44
N LEU A 323 24.33 12.52 9.53
CA LEU A 323 23.53 13.62 8.98
C LEU A 323 24.30 14.24 7.79
N GLY A 324 23.71 14.20 6.59
CA GLY A 324 24.30 14.72 5.34
C GLY A 324 24.88 13.63 4.41
N ALA A 325 25.16 13.99 3.16
CA ALA A 325 25.73 13.07 2.17
C ALA A 325 27.18 12.68 2.47
N ASN A 326 27.56 11.46 2.10
CA ASN A 326 28.96 11.03 2.16
C ASN A 326 29.81 11.64 1.03
N ALA A 327 29.21 11.89 -0.15
CA ALA A 327 29.96 12.27 -1.36
C ALA A 327 30.07 13.78 -1.62
N ASP A 328 29.16 14.59 -1.07
CA ASP A 328 29.10 16.03 -1.32
C ASP A 328 29.39 16.79 -0.01
N ASN A 329 30.53 17.48 0.07
CA ASN A 329 30.92 18.24 1.27
C ASN A 329 30.04 19.48 1.54
N ASN A 330 28.99 19.68 0.74
CA ASN A 330 28.11 20.85 0.76
C ASN A 330 26.93 20.73 1.74
N TYR A 331 26.65 19.53 2.27
CA TYR A 331 25.59 19.37 3.27
C TYR A 331 26.02 19.94 4.62
N LYS A 332 25.11 20.69 5.25
CA LYS A 332 25.35 21.41 6.49
C LYS A 332 24.15 21.25 7.42
N VAL A 333 24.42 21.23 8.73
CA VAL A 333 23.42 21.20 9.80
C VAL A 333 23.36 22.60 10.42
N GLY A 334 22.23 23.28 10.24
CA GLY A 334 21.93 24.55 10.90
C GLY A 334 21.01 24.34 12.10
N ILE A 335 21.39 24.89 13.26
CA ILE A 335 20.52 24.95 14.46
C ILE A 335 20.24 26.43 14.75
N GLY A 336 18.99 26.85 14.60
CA GLY A 336 18.60 28.27 14.74
C GLY A 336 19.02 29.15 13.55
N ILE A 337 19.44 28.55 12.44
CA ILE A 337 19.90 29.24 11.22
C ILE A 337 19.56 28.45 9.96
N SER A 338 19.08 29.14 8.92
CA SER A 338 18.67 28.54 7.64
C SER A 338 19.80 28.48 6.60
N ASP A 339 20.79 29.37 6.68
CA ASP A 339 21.98 29.38 5.82
C ASP A 339 23.26 29.16 6.65
N PRO A 340 23.54 27.91 7.06
CA PRO A 340 24.75 27.60 7.80
C PRO A 340 26.00 27.89 6.96
N SER A 341 27.00 28.57 7.53
CA SER A 341 28.29 28.84 6.86
C SER A 341 29.30 27.71 7.06
N ALA A 342 29.09 26.82 8.04
CA ALA A 342 29.93 25.67 8.36
C ALA A 342 29.12 24.35 8.34
N LYS A 343 29.80 23.20 8.39
CA LYS A 343 29.15 21.87 8.44
C LYS A 343 28.18 21.74 9.62
N LEU A 344 28.52 22.33 10.77
CA LEU A 344 27.61 22.55 11.89
C LEU A 344 27.65 24.04 12.22
N HIS A 345 26.50 24.72 12.13
CA HIS A 345 26.36 26.12 12.53
C HIS A 345 25.21 26.24 13.54
N VAL A 346 25.53 26.66 14.76
CA VAL A 346 24.55 26.93 15.82
C VAL A 346 24.45 28.44 16.00
N ASN A 347 23.29 29.02 15.71
CA ASN A 347 22.98 30.41 16.03
C ASN A 347 22.29 30.48 17.39
N GLY A 348 23.09 30.59 18.44
CA GLY A 348 22.65 30.54 19.84
C GLY A 348 23.74 29.95 20.73
N SER A 349 23.38 29.65 21.98
CA SER A 349 24.31 29.01 22.92
C SER A 349 24.46 27.51 22.64
N PHE A 350 25.71 27.04 22.62
CA PHE A 350 26.04 25.61 22.59
C PHE A 350 26.52 25.16 23.97
N ARG A 351 25.98 24.06 24.50
CA ARG A 351 26.38 23.47 25.78
C ARG A 351 26.91 22.07 25.55
N LEU A 352 28.16 21.83 25.97
CA LEU A 352 28.80 20.53 25.94
C LEU A 352 29.23 20.15 27.36
N THR A 353 28.82 18.99 27.83
CA THR A 353 29.12 18.51 29.19
C THR A 353 29.61 17.07 29.12
N ASP A 354 30.76 16.80 29.72
CA ASP A 354 31.31 15.44 29.88
C ASP A 354 31.46 15.05 31.35
N GLY A 355 30.99 15.90 32.27
CA GLY A 355 31.11 15.73 33.72
C GLY A 355 32.35 16.40 34.31
N SER A 356 33.30 16.83 33.48
CA SER A 356 34.55 17.47 33.92
C SER A 356 34.55 19.00 33.78
N GLN A 357 33.45 19.58 33.27
CA GLN A 357 33.27 21.04 33.19
C GLN A 357 33.31 21.70 34.57
N ALA A 358 34.02 22.82 34.69
CA ALA A 358 34.11 23.63 35.91
C ALA A 358 34.37 25.10 35.54
N GLU A 359 34.16 26.02 36.49
CA GLU A 359 34.50 27.42 36.30
C GLU A 359 35.99 27.58 35.96
N GLY A 360 36.31 28.37 34.92
CA GLY A 360 37.68 28.60 34.45
C GLY A 360 38.25 27.50 33.54
N LYS A 361 37.56 26.39 33.32
CA LYS A 361 37.93 25.41 32.30
C LYS A 361 37.46 25.84 30.90
N VAL A 362 38.27 25.53 29.90
CA VAL A 362 37.95 25.72 28.49
C VAL A 362 38.02 24.38 27.77
N LEU A 363 37.38 24.30 26.61
CA LEU A 363 37.44 23.13 25.76
C LEU A 363 38.75 23.16 24.95
N ILE A 364 39.62 22.18 25.14
CA ILE A 364 40.90 22.03 24.44
C ILE A 364 40.85 20.76 23.59
N SER A 365 41.43 20.78 22.40
CA SER A 365 41.58 19.60 21.54
C SER A 365 42.97 19.00 21.68
N ASP A 366 43.05 17.68 21.77
CA ASP A 366 44.31 16.97 21.56
C ASP A 366 44.68 16.87 20.06
N ALA A 367 45.83 16.25 19.76
CA ALA A 367 46.34 16.08 18.39
C ALA A 367 45.46 15.18 17.50
N SER A 368 44.52 14.42 18.09
CA SER A 368 43.56 13.59 17.37
C SER A 368 42.22 14.28 17.12
N GLY A 369 42.04 15.51 17.61
CA GLY A 369 40.78 16.24 17.51
C GLY A 369 39.81 15.95 18.67
N LYS A 370 40.21 15.21 19.69
CA LYS A 370 39.35 14.90 20.84
C LYS A 370 39.36 16.08 21.80
N ALA A 371 38.17 16.60 22.08
CA ALA A 371 37.98 17.73 22.98
C ALA A 371 37.83 17.29 24.45
N SER A 372 38.45 18.02 25.39
CA SER A 372 38.35 17.83 26.84
C SER A 372 38.23 19.17 27.57
N TRP A 373 37.54 19.20 28.72
CA TRP A 373 37.49 20.38 29.58
C TRP A 373 38.70 20.46 30.51
N GLU A 374 39.58 21.40 30.24
CA GLU A 374 40.83 21.59 30.95
C GLU A 374 41.01 23.04 31.39
N TYR A 375 41.73 23.25 32.49
CA TYR A 375 42.23 24.59 32.77
C TYR A 375 43.25 24.91 31.68
N LEU A 376 43.19 26.12 31.14
CA LEU A 376 44.38 26.66 30.48
C LEU A 376 45.49 26.57 31.52
N ASN A 377 46.56 25.81 31.22
CA ASN A 377 47.80 25.95 31.95
C ASN A 377 48.24 27.38 31.70
N SER A 378 47.83 28.27 32.60
CA SER A 378 48.12 29.70 32.55
C SER A 378 49.60 29.83 32.26
N VAL A 379 49.98 30.73 31.34
CA VAL A 379 51.34 31.27 31.27
C VAL A 379 51.81 31.43 32.72
N GLN A 380 52.73 30.56 33.17
CA GLN A 380 53.09 30.52 34.58
C GLN A 380 53.80 31.83 34.88
N ILE A 381 53.11 32.79 35.48
CA ILE A 381 53.73 34.01 35.96
C ILE A 381 54.52 33.63 37.21
N LEU A 382 55.81 33.41 37.05
CA LEU A 382 56.70 33.00 38.13
C LEU A 382 57.14 34.26 38.90
N LYS A 383 56.95 34.28 40.21
CA LYS A 383 57.29 35.44 41.05
C LYS A 383 58.21 35.02 42.19
N PHE A 384 59.26 35.78 42.43
CA PHE A 384 60.09 35.63 43.62
C PHE A 384 60.66 36.98 44.08
N THR A 385 61.09 37.02 45.34
CA THR A 385 61.75 38.18 45.94
C THR A 385 63.17 37.82 46.31
N LYS A 386 64.12 38.72 46.08
CA LYS A 386 65.51 38.53 46.49
C LYS A 386 66.06 39.81 47.12
N THR A 387 66.57 39.68 48.34
CA THR A 387 67.42 40.71 48.96
C THR A 387 68.87 40.44 48.60
N ILE A 388 69.58 41.47 48.14
CA ILE A 388 70.99 41.43 47.78
C ILE A 388 71.66 42.61 48.45
N ASP A 389 72.67 42.32 49.26
CA ASP A 389 73.56 43.35 49.80
C ASP A 389 74.46 43.83 48.66
N ILE A 390 74.31 45.10 48.27
CA ILE A 390 75.15 45.67 47.24
C ILE A 390 76.24 46.46 47.93
N ARG A 391 77.43 45.87 48.03
CA ARG A 391 78.63 46.57 48.48
C ARG A 391 79.31 47.22 47.28
N MET A 392 79.29 48.54 47.22
CA MET A 392 80.07 49.40 46.33
C MET A 392 79.60 49.57 44.86
N ILE A 393 78.43 50.18 44.63
CA ILE A 393 78.21 50.87 43.34
C ILE A 393 78.76 52.28 43.47
N ASN A 394 79.92 52.55 42.87
CA ASN A 394 80.46 53.91 42.77
C ASN A 394 79.47 54.81 42.02
N GLY A 395 79.43 56.10 42.34
CA GLY A 395 78.57 57.05 41.62
C GLY A 395 78.78 57.01 40.11
N ASN A 396 77.69 57.14 39.34
CA ASN A 396 77.67 57.05 37.87
C ASN A 396 78.22 55.73 37.28
N SER A 397 78.25 54.64 38.05
CA SER A 397 78.73 53.33 37.57
C SER A 397 77.61 52.31 37.38
N ASN A 398 77.86 51.36 36.46
CA ASN A 398 76.95 50.26 36.18
C ASN A 398 77.41 49.00 36.92
N THR A 399 76.47 48.31 37.57
CA THR A 399 76.72 47.03 38.22
C THR A 399 75.82 45.94 37.63
N ILE A 400 76.39 44.76 37.36
CA ILE A 400 75.62 43.59 36.92
C ILE A 400 75.55 42.60 38.07
N LEU A 401 74.33 42.32 38.51
CA LEU A 401 74.05 41.30 39.51
C LEU A 401 73.64 40.00 38.83
N ASN A 402 74.14 38.88 39.35
CA ASN A 402 73.64 37.54 39.02
C ASN A 402 72.73 37.10 40.17
N ILE A 403 71.47 36.83 39.84
CA ILE A 403 70.41 36.53 40.79
C ILE A 403 69.95 35.10 40.54
N PRO A 404 70.35 34.13 41.39
CA PRO A 404 69.87 32.76 41.28
C PRO A 404 68.35 32.70 41.40
N ILE A 405 67.71 32.03 40.45
CA ILE A 405 66.27 31.84 40.39
C ILE A 405 65.91 30.59 41.20
N PRO A 406 65.05 30.71 42.23
CA PRO A 406 64.56 29.57 43.02
C PRO A 406 63.94 28.49 42.13
N SER A 407 64.12 27.21 42.47
CA SER A 407 63.68 26.06 41.63
C SER A 407 62.20 26.10 41.23
N ASN A 408 61.33 26.61 42.11
CA ASN A 408 59.89 26.79 41.86
C ASN A 408 59.54 28.03 41.00
N SER A 409 60.54 28.83 40.63
CA SER A 409 60.38 30.07 39.85
C SER A 409 61.23 30.08 38.57
N ARG A 410 61.82 28.94 38.20
CA ARG A 410 62.66 28.82 37.00
C ARG A 410 61.79 28.71 35.74
N PRO A 411 61.98 29.57 34.73
CA PRO A 411 61.29 29.42 33.46
C PRO A 411 61.78 28.15 32.72
N ILE A 412 60.92 27.60 31.86
CA ILE A 412 61.23 26.41 31.04
C ILE A 412 62.32 26.74 30.00
N THR A 413 62.32 27.98 29.49
CA THR A 413 63.30 28.46 28.51
C THR A 413 63.93 29.79 28.95
N LYS A 414 65.00 30.23 28.27
CA LYS A 414 65.59 31.57 28.49
C LYS A 414 64.73 32.68 27.88
N ALA A 415 63.79 32.34 26.99
CA ALA A 415 62.87 33.29 26.39
C ALA A 415 61.77 33.60 27.40
N SER A 416 61.98 34.66 28.19
CA SER A 416 60.99 35.16 29.12
C SER A 416 61.03 36.68 29.17
N SER A 417 59.88 37.32 29.39
CA SER A 417 59.84 38.71 29.83
C SER A 417 60.12 38.76 31.34
N VAL A 418 61.02 39.66 31.76
CA VAL A 418 61.34 39.85 33.17
C VAL A 418 60.99 41.27 33.59
N TYR A 419 60.16 41.38 34.61
CA TYR A 419 59.85 42.64 35.28
C TYR A 419 60.49 42.62 36.65
N VAL A 420 61.28 43.64 36.95
CA VAL A 420 61.95 43.79 38.25
C VAL A 420 61.58 45.15 38.83
N THR A 421 61.13 45.15 40.07
CA THR A 421 60.89 46.38 40.86
C THR A 421 61.68 46.31 42.15
N MET A 422 62.04 47.46 42.71
CA MET A 422 62.77 47.59 43.98
C MET A 422 61.84 48.03 45.10
N GLU A 423 62.19 47.72 46.35
CA GLU A 423 61.52 48.26 47.53
C GLU A 423 61.81 49.77 47.68
N ASN A 424 60.77 50.57 47.90
CA ASN A 424 60.74 52.02 47.64
C ASN A 424 61.75 52.90 48.41
N ASN A 425 62.42 52.40 49.45
CA ASN A 425 63.24 53.25 50.32
C ASN A 425 64.67 53.53 49.82
N VAL A 426 65.08 52.99 48.66
CA VAL A 426 66.42 53.21 48.07
C VAL A 426 66.34 53.59 46.57
N SER A 427 65.14 53.90 46.07
CA SER A 427 64.88 54.02 44.62
C SER A 427 65.37 55.33 43.98
N ASP A 428 65.74 56.34 44.75
CA ASP A 428 66.02 57.69 44.20
C ASP A 428 67.45 57.81 43.63
N GLN A 429 68.33 56.84 43.92
CA GLN A 429 69.73 56.84 43.47
C GLN A 429 70.09 55.61 42.62
N VAL A 430 69.18 54.65 42.41
CA VAL A 430 69.46 53.43 41.64
C VAL A 430 68.38 53.19 40.60
N SER A 431 68.78 53.13 39.34
CA SER A 431 67.91 52.75 38.21
C SER A 431 68.17 51.32 37.73
N ILE A 432 67.10 50.60 37.40
CA ILE A 432 67.19 49.32 36.68
C ILE A 432 67.28 49.61 35.18
N ILE A 433 68.40 49.27 34.57
CA ILE A 433 68.61 49.48 33.13
C ILE A 433 67.99 48.36 32.30
N TRP A 434 68.20 47.11 32.73
CA TRP A 434 67.54 45.94 32.15
C TRP A 434 67.62 44.74 33.09
N ALA A 435 66.70 43.80 32.92
CA ALA A 435 66.72 42.49 33.53
C ALA A 435 66.50 41.43 32.45
N LYS A 436 67.29 40.35 32.45
CA LYS A 436 67.12 39.24 31.49
C LYS A 436 67.54 37.91 32.08
N ILE A 437 66.83 36.86 31.70
CA ILE A 437 67.20 35.48 32.03
C ILE A 437 68.49 35.14 31.28
N SER A 438 69.57 34.88 32.02
CA SER A 438 70.85 34.48 31.44
C SER A 438 70.94 32.96 31.27
N GLU A 439 70.39 32.23 32.24
CA GLU A 439 70.17 30.78 32.27
C GLU A 439 68.86 30.50 33.01
N VAL A 440 68.27 29.31 32.82
CA VAL A 440 66.96 28.97 33.42
C VAL A 440 66.96 29.06 34.96
N ASP A 441 68.13 29.04 35.58
CA ASP A 441 68.35 29.18 37.01
C ASP A 441 69.04 30.49 37.42
N ASN A 442 69.28 31.41 36.50
CA ASN A 442 70.01 32.65 36.78
C ASN A 442 69.52 33.86 35.96
N LEU A 443 69.09 34.88 36.69
CA LEU A 443 68.72 36.19 36.16
C LEU A 443 69.93 37.14 36.22
N ARG A 444 70.18 37.90 35.16
CA ARG A 444 71.08 39.06 35.21
C ARG A 444 70.28 40.34 35.31
N LEU A 445 70.69 41.20 36.24
CA LEU A 445 70.10 42.51 36.49
C LEU A 445 71.19 43.58 36.37
N LYS A 446 71.02 44.55 35.47
CA LYS A 446 71.93 45.69 35.36
C LYS A 446 71.33 46.90 36.07
N LEU A 447 72.08 47.44 37.01
CA LEU A 447 71.76 48.62 37.79
C LEU A 447 72.70 49.77 37.40
N LEU A 448 72.20 50.99 37.49
CA LEU A 448 72.96 52.24 37.41
C LEU A 448 72.80 52.96 38.74
N ASN A 449 73.92 53.38 39.36
CA ASN A 449 73.87 54.37 40.44
C ASN A 449 73.78 55.77 39.80
N ASP A 450 72.60 56.38 39.90
CA ASP A 450 72.30 57.73 39.40
C ASP A 450 72.82 58.83 40.33
N GLY A 451 73.25 58.47 41.55
CA GLY A 451 73.89 59.36 42.50
C GLY A 451 75.40 59.48 42.30
N ASN A 452 76.01 60.45 43.00
CA ASN A 452 77.47 60.64 43.02
C ASN A 452 78.17 59.87 44.15
N ASP A 453 77.40 59.41 45.14
CA ASP A 453 77.93 58.76 46.34
C ASP A 453 77.96 57.23 46.20
N LEU A 454 78.80 56.60 47.02
CA LEU A 454 78.86 55.14 47.13
C LEU A 454 77.59 54.63 47.81
N ILE A 455 76.93 53.64 47.19
CA ILE A 455 75.81 52.93 47.82
C ILE A 455 76.32 51.62 48.45
N ASP A 456 76.07 51.46 49.75
CA ASP A 456 76.38 50.26 50.54
C ASP A 456 75.17 49.86 51.40
N GLU A 457 74.11 49.40 50.72
CA GLU A 457 72.83 49.04 51.34
C GLU A 457 72.27 47.72 50.78
N SER A 458 71.38 47.08 51.56
CA SER A 458 70.64 45.90 51.14
C SER A 458 69.45 46.29 50.26
N LEU A 459 69.49 45.93 48.97
CA LEU A 459 68.35 46.14 48.07
C LEU A 459 67.49 44.90 47.96
N LYS A 460 66.17 45.08 48.05
CA LYS A 460 65.19 44.03 47.85
C LYS A 460 64.50 44.20 46.50
N PHE A 461 64.59 43.15 45.68
CA PHE A 461 64.02 43.09 44.33
C PHE A 461 62.81 42.17 44.31
N PHE A 462 61.71 42.64 43.73
CA PHE A 462 60.54 41.84 43.38
C PHE A 462 60.63 41.52 41.89
N ILE A 463 60.69 40.23 41.57
CA ILE A 463 60.95 39.75 40.22
C ILE A 463 59.74 38.96 39.75
N THR A 464 59.22 39.34 38.59
CA THR A 464 58.16 38.63 37.87
C THR A 464 58.71 38.16 36.53
N ILE A 465 58.66 36.85 36.29
CA ILE A 465 59.07 36.21 35.04
C ILE A 465 57.82 35.71 34.34
N ILE A 466 57.66 36.10 33.08
CA ILE A 466 56.61 35.64 32.18
C ILE A 466 57.30 34.81 31.08
N PRO A 467 57.31 33.48 31.17
CA PRO A 467 57.86 32.60 30.14
C PRO A 467 57.08 32.76 28.84
N PHE A 468 57.78 32.74 27.71
CA PHE A 468 57.17 32.65 26.39
C PHE A 468 56.85 31.21 26.00
#